data_AF-A0AB37SDJ4-F1
#
_entry.id   AF-A0AB37SDJ4-F1
#
_cell.length_a   1.000
_cell.length_b   1.000
_cell.length_c   1.000
_cell.angle_alpha   90.00
_cell.angle_beta   90.00
_cell.angle_gamma   90.00
#
_symmetry.space_group_name_H-M   'P 1'
#
loop_
_entity.id
_entity.type
_entity.pdbx_description
1 polymer ?
#
loop_
_entity_poly.entity_id
_entity_poly.type
_entity_poly.pdbx_seq_one_letter_code
_entity_poly.pdbx_strand_id
1 'polypeptide(L)'
;MQINEAPRARRKPIHVDDASAVARRGRAERIDALRATIRDLVVEISHAADVELLNLMADKVGSFARHRAAQEARTWAATAGVTLETGLMQLDRAIPTSSK
;
A
#
# COMPACT_ATOMS: atom_id res chain seq x y z
N MET A 1 -61.97 5.22 17.77
CA MET A 1 -60.52 5.16 18.09
C MET A 1 -59.87 4.37 16.96
N GLN A 2 -59.22 5.06 16.02
CA GLN A 2 -58.72 4.46 14.76
C GLN A 2 -57.23 4.17 14.96
N ILE A 3 -56.86 2.90 14.92
CA ILE A 3 -55.47 2.47 15.10
C ILE A 3 -54.78 2.63 13.75
N ASN A 4 -53.82 3.54 13.67
CA ASN A 4 -52.99 3.77 12.48
C ASN A 4 -52.09 2.55 12.24
N GLU A 5 -52.56 1.57 11.47
CA GLU A 5 -51.74 0.45 11.03
C GLU A 5 -51.34 0.64 9.57
N ALA A 6 -50.34 1.50 9.35
CA ALA A 6 -49.69 1.61 8.05
C ALA A 6 -49.05 0.25 7.69
N PRO A 7 -49.09 -0.19 6.42
CA PRO A 7 -48.63 -1.52 6.07
C PRO A 7 -47.11 -1.61 6.22
N ARG A 8 -46.64 -2.16 7.33
CA ARG A 8 -45.27 -2.68 7.50
C ARG A 8 -45.04 -3.99 6.72
N ALA A 9 -45.91 -4.32 5.78
CA ALA A 9 -45.77 -5.48 4.94
C ALA A 9 -44.83 -5.17 3.76
N ARG A 10 -43.69 -5.87 3.74
CA ARG A 10 -42.77 -6.05 2.60
C ARG A 10 -41.55 -5.11 2.54
N ARG A 11 -40.70 -5.14 3.57
CA ARG A 11 -39.26 -4.96 3.33
C ARG A 11 -38.74 -6.23 2.63
N LYS A 12 -38.25 -6.12 1.38
CA LYS A 12 -37.46 -7.19 0.76
C LYS A 12 -36.27 -7.48 1.67
N PRO A 13 -35.88 -8.75 1.90
CA PRO A 13 -34.60 -9.05 2.52
C PRO A 13 -33.51 -8.32 1.73
N ILE A 14 -32.64 -7.58 2.42
CA ILE A 14 -31.43 -7.03 1.79
C ILE A 14 -30.64 -8.25 1.31
N HIS A 15 -30.52 -8.40 0.00
CA HIS A 15 -29.70 -9.47 -0.58
C HIS A 15 -28.24 -9.16 -0.24
N VAL A 16 -27.64 -9.98 0.63
CA VAL A 16 -26.22 -9.90 0.94
C VAL A 16 -25.48 -10.59 -0.21
N ASP A 17 -24.78 -9.80 -1.03
CA ASP A 17 -23.97 -10.30 -2.15
C ASP A 17 -22.61 -10.77 -1.62
N ASP A 18 -22.59 -11.98 -1.08
CA ASP A 18 -21.42 -12.62 -0.49
C ASP A 18 -20.30 -12.84 -1.51
N ALA A 19 -20.63 -13.15 -2.77
CA ALA A 19 -19.65 -13.33 -3.84
C ALA A 19 -18.89 -12.04 -4.13
N SER A 20 -19.59 -10.91 -4.18
CA SER A 20 -18.98 -9.59 -4.34
C SER A 20 -18.20 -9.16 -3.10
N ALA A 21 -18.64 -9.53 -1.88
CA ALA A 21 -17.90 -9.29 -0.65
C ALA A 21 -16.57 -10.06 -0.62
N VAL A 22 -16.57 -11.34 -1.00
CA VAL A 22 -15.35 -12.17 -1.15
C VAL A 22 -14.42 -11.59 -2.21
N ALA A 23 -14.95 -11.15 -3.35
CA ALA A 23 -14.14 -10.51 -4.38
C ALA A 23 -13.51 -9.18 -3.90
N ARG A 24 -14.23 -8.37 -3.09
CA ARG A 24 -13.67 -7.16 -2.46
C ARG A 24 -12.56 -7.51 -1.47
N ARG A 25 -12.78 -8.54 -0.64
CA ARG A 25 -11.79 -9.02 0.32
C ARG A 25 -10.51 -9.50 -0.38
N GLY A 26 -10.63 -10.30 -1.44
CA GLY A 26 -9.48 -10.74 -2.22
C GLY A 26 -8.74 -9.58 -2.91
N ARG A 27 -9.44 -8.50 -3.29
CA ARG A 27 -8.78 -7.28 -3.79
C ARG A 27 -7.98 -6.56 -2.72
N ALA A 28 -8.53 -6.42 -1.51
CA ALA A 28 -7.82 -5.78 -0.39
C ALA A 28 -6.58 -6.58 0.01
N GLU A 29 -6.71 -7.91 0.16
CA GLU A 29 -5.58 -8.81 0.49
C GLU A 29 -4.45 -8.72 -0.55
N ARG A 30 -4.78 -8.56 -1.83
CA ARG A 30 -3.79 -8.37 -2.90
C ARG A 30 -3.08 -7.01 -2.83
N ILE A 31 -3.78 -5.94 -2.42
CA ILE A 31 -3.15 -4.63 -2.23
C ILE A 31 -2.18 -4.67 -1.04
N ASP A 32 -2.59 -5.30 0.06
CA ASP A 32 -1.73 -5.46 1.25
C ASP A 32 -0.49 -6.32 0.96
N ALA A 33 -0.63 -7.40 0.18
CA ALA A 33 0.51 -8.20 -0.25
C ALA A 33 1.50 -7.38 -1.09
N LEU A 34 1.00 -6.57 -2.04
CA LEU A 34 1.85 -5.67 -2.84
C LEU A 34 2.54 -4.62 -1.96
N ARG A 35 1.84 -4.08 -0.96
CA ARG A 35 2.41 -3.13 0.01
C ARG A 35 3.59 -3.76 0.76
N ALA A 36 3.45 -5.00 1.22
CA ALA A 36 4.52 -5.72 1.91
C ALA A 36 5.74 -5.92 0.98
N THR A 37 5.54 -6.44 -0.23
CA THR A 37 6.63 -6.64 -1.20
C THR A 37 7.37 -5.34 -1.53
N ILE A 38 6.64 -4.24 -1.71
CA ILE A 38 7.24 -2.94 -2.03
C ILE A 38 8.10 -2.43 -0.87
N ARG A 39 7.64 -2.57 0.38
CA ARG A 39 8.41 -2.18 1.56
C ARG A 39 9.71 -2.96 1.67
N ASP A 40 9.64 -4.28 1.44
CA ASP A 40 10.82 -5.14 1.48
C ASP A 40 11.85 -4.69 0.43
N LEU A 41 11.42 -4.44 -0.81
CA LEU A 41 12.30 -3.94 -1.88
C LEU A 41 12.94 -2.58 -1.55
N VAL A 42 12.18 -1.65 -0.95
CA VAL A 42 12.72 -0.34 -0.54
C VAL A 42 13.79 -0.52 0.53
N VAL A 43 13.57 -1.42 1.48
CA VAL A 43 14.54 -1.75 2.54
C VAL A 43 15.81 -2.37 1.93
N GLU A 44 15.67 -3.34 1.03
CA GLU A 44 16.81 -4.00 0.37
C GLU A 44 17.67 -3.01 -0.41
N ILE A 45 17.06 -2.15 -1.23
CA ILE A 45 17.79 -1.16 -2.04
C ILE A 45 18.47 -0.13 -1.13
N SER A 46 17.78 0.34 -0.09
CA SER A 46 18.34 1.30 0.87
C SER A 46 19.51 0.69 1.63
N HIS A 47 19.38 -0.57 2.05
CA HIS A 47 20.44 -1.29 2.75
C HIS A 47 21.67 -1.50 1.86
N ALA A 48 21.48 -1.92 0.61
CA ALA A 48 22.58 -2.06 -0.34
C ALA A 48 23.30 -0.72 -0.59
N ALA A 49 22.55 0.38 -0.71
CA ALA A 49 23.14 1.72 -0.82
C ALA A 49 23.93 2.12 0.43
N ASP A 50 23.43 1.78 1.62
CA ASP A 50 24.11 2.08 2.89
C ASP A 50 25.40 1.28 3.07
N VAL A 51 25.42 0.00 2.68
CA VAL A 51 26.62 -0.84 2.68
C VAL A 51 27.68 -0.27 1.74
N GLU A 52 27.30 0.15 0.54
CA GLU A 52 28.22 0.78 -0.41
C GLU A 52 28.80 2.09 0.14
N LEU A 53 27.98 2.93 0.80
CA LEU A 53 28.46 4.14 1.48
C LEU A 53 29.48 3.81 2.59
N LEU A 54 29.20 2.81 3.42
CA LEU A 54 30.11 2.38 4.50
C LEU A 54 31.42 1.79 3.95
N ASN A 55 31.37 0.97 2.90
CA ASN A 55 32.55 0.42 2.23
C ASN A 55 33.45 1.55 1.70
N LEU A 56 32.86 2.58 1.11
CA LEU A 56 33.58 3.75 0.59
C LEU A 56 34.14 4.65 1.69
N MET A 57 33.51 4.72 2.86
CA MET A 57 34.06 5.44 4.02
C MET A 57 35.27 4.70 4.64
N ALA A 58 35.26 3.37 4.61
CA ALA A 58 36.38 2.56 5.06
C ALA A 58 37.58 2.65 4.10
N ASP A 59 37.31 2.78 2.80
CA ASP A 59 38.32 2.94 1.77
C ASP A 59 38.67 4.43 1.58
N LYS A 60 39.77 4.90 2.19
CA LYS A 60 40.22 6.31 2.16
C LYS A 60 40.50 6.88 0.75
N VAL A 61 40.36 6.06 -0.29
CA VAL A 61 40.59 6.35 -1.72
C VAL A 61 39.27 6.25 -2.54
N GLY A 62 38.10 6.24 -1.89
CA GLY A 62 36.81 6.15 -2.57
C GLY A 62 36.53 7.34 -3.53
N SER A 63 36.20 7.04 -4.79
CA SER A 63 35.82 8.05 -5.79
C SER A 63 34.49 8.73 -5.42
N PHE A 64 34.49 10.07 -5.35
CA PHE A 64 33.30 10.91 -5.12
C PHE A 64 32.09 10.51 -5.98
N ALA A 65 32.34 10.04 -7.21
CA ALA A 65 31.28 9.56 -8.10
C ALA A 65 30.50 8.37 -7.55
N ARG A 66 31.15 7.44 -6.84
CA ARG A 66 30.48 6.27 -6.22
C ARG A 66 29.68 6.66 -5.00
N HIS A 67 30.21 7.55 -4.16
CA HIS A 67 29.46 8.11 -3.02
C HIS A 67 28.17 8.79 -3.50
N ARG A 68 28.28 9.63 -4.53
CA ARG A 68 27.14 10.29 -5.13
C ARG A 68 26.12 9.29 -5.69
N ALA A 69 26.57 8.27 -6.42
CA ALA A 69 25.68 7.25 -6.98
C ALA A 69 24.92 6.47 -5.88
N ALA A 70 25.60 6.10 -4.79
CA ALA A 70 24.96 5.41 -3.66
C ALA A 70 23.94 6.31 -2.94
N GLN A 71 24.27 7.58 -2.73
CA GLN A 71 23.35 8.54 -2.14
C GLN A 71 22.14 8.85 -3.04
N GLU A 72 22.35 8.92 -4.36
CA GLU A 72 21.27 9.04 -5.35
C GLU A 72 20.36 7.80 -5.30
N ALA A 73 20.93 6.59 -5.26
CA ALA A 73 20.16 5.34 -5.14
C ALA A 73 19.28 5.32 -3.88
N ARG A 74 19.83 5.70 -2.72
CA ARG A 74 19.06 5.84 -1.46
C ARG A 74 17.91 6.85 -1.60
N THR A 75 18.18 8.00 -2.21
CA THR A 75 17.17 9.06 -2.41
C THR A 75 16.05 8.59 -3.34
N TRP A 76 16.41 7.91 -4.44
CA TRP A 76 15.44 7.36 -5.38
C TRP A 76 14.60 6.25 -4.76
N ALA A 77 15.20 5.36 -3.97
CA ALA A 77 14.48 4.31 -3.25
C ALA A 77 13.45 4.90 -2.27
N ALA A 78 13.86 5.90 -1.49
CA ALA A 78 12.96 6.60 -0.56
C ALA A 78 11.80 7.28 -1.29
N THR A 79 12.09 7.98 -2.39
CA THR A 79 11.07 8.68 -3.20
C THR A 79 10.08 7.68 -3.81
N ALA A 80 10.58 6.60 -4.42
CA ALA A 80 9.75 5.55 -5.00
C ALA A 80 8.84 4.89 -3.95
N GLY A 81 9.38 4.62 -2.74
CA GLY A 81 8.60 4.11 -1.62
C GLY A 81 7.42 5.01 -1.25
N VAL A 82 7.65 6.32 -1.12
CA VAL A 82 6.59 7.29 -0.80
C VAL A 82 5.51 7.34 -1.90
N THR A 83 5.93 7.39 -3.17
CA THR A 83 4.99 7.43 -4.31
C THR A 83 4.13 6.17 -4.37
N LEU A 84 4.73 5.00 -4.19
CA LEU A 84 4.02 3.73 -4.22
C LEU A 84 3.03 3.59 -3.06
N GLU A 85 3.43 3.94 -1.83
CA GLU A 85 2.53 3.93 -0.68
C GLU A 85 1.33 4.85 -0.88
N THR A 86 1.57 6.03 -1.46
CA THR A 86 0.51 6.98 -1.81
C THR A 86 -0.44 6.38 -2.85
N GLY A 87 0.10 5.74 -3.90
CA GLY A 87 -0.72 5.06 -4.90
C GLY A 87 -1.55 3.91 -4.33
N LEU A 88 -0.97 3.09 -3.45
CA LEU A 88 -1.69 2.00 -2.78
C LEU A 88 -2.79 2.53 -1.86
N MET A 89 -2.53 3.62 -1.12
CA MET A 89 -3.56 4.30 -0.32
C MET A 89 -4.71 4.83 -1.19
N GLN A 90 -4.42 5.37 -2.38
CA GLN A 90 -5.45 5.79 -3.33
C GLN A 90 -6.28 4.60 -3.85
N LEU A 91 -5.64 3.47 -4.13
CA LEU A 91 -6.32 2.24 -4.54
C LEU A 91 -7.22 1.68 -3.43
N ASP A 92 -6.74 1.65 -2.18
CA ASP A 92 -7.54 1.27 -1.02
C ASP A 92 -8.79 2.15 -0.89
N ARG A 93 -8.65 3.47 -1.09
CA ARG A 93 -9.77 4.42 -1.03
C ARG A 93 -10.74 4.28 -2.21
N ALA A 94 -10.26 3.82 -3.36
CA ALA A 94 -11.08 3.55 -4.53
C ALA A 94 -11.93 2.28 -4.39
N ILE A 95 -11.61 1.40 -3.44
CA ILE A 95 -12.49 0.27 -3.11
C ILE A 95 -13.69 0.83 -2.33
N PRO A 96 -14.93 0.69 -2.85
CA PRO A 96 -16.11 1.14 -2.14
C PRO A 96 -16.22 0.37 -0.82
N THR A 97 -16.01 1.10 0.28
CA THR A 97 -16.37 0.62 1.61
C THR A 97 -17.90 0.60 1.64
N SER A 98 -18.49 -0.59 1.48
CA SER A 98 -19.89 -0.76 1.88
C SER A 98 -19.90 -0.56 3.40
N SER A 99 -20.18 0.66 3.84
CA SER A 99 -20.46 0.95 5.23
C SER A 99 -21.50 -0.05 5.71
N LYS A 100 -21.25 -0.62 6.89
CA LYS A 100 -22.26 -1.33 7.69
C LYS A 100 -23.51 -0.48 7.85
#